data_AF-A0A363T6D7-F1
#
_entry.id   AF-A0A363T6D7-F1
#
_cell.length_a   1.000
_cell.length_b   1.000
_cell.length_c   1.000
_cell.angle_alpha   90.00
_cell.angle_beta   90.00
_cell.angle_gamma   90.00
#
_symmetry.space_group_name_H-M   'P 1'
#
loop_
_entity.id
_entity.type
_entity.pdbx_description
1 polymer ?
#
loop_
_entity_poly.entity_id
_entity_poly.type
_entity_poly.pdbx_seq_one_letter_code
_entity_poly.pdbx_strand_id
1 'polypeptide(L)' 'MGRDLRKYSRQTNFRLVAGFVILLFIVGDGLIYIFIGKGAALMGLVCLISVLLPLLLIVLSLWLIDWIAKRNNQGI' A
#
# COMPACT_ATOMS: atom_id res chain seq x y z
N MET A 1 -0.31 26.10 -20.04
CA MET A 1 -1.06 25.41 -18.95
C MET A 1 -1.27 23.94 -19.32
N GLY A 2 -0.27 23.09 -19.10
CA GLY A 2 -0.42 21.63 -19.21
C GLY A 2 -0.22 21.06 -17.82
N ARG A 3 -1.29 20.96 -17.03
CA ARG A 3 -1.22 20.49 -15.65
C ARG A 3 -0.68 19.05 -15.65
N ASP A 4 0.39 18.79 -14.91
CA ASP A 4 1.07 17.49 -14.84
C ASP A 4 0.15 16.39 -14.26
N LEU A 5 -0.61 15.73 -15.14
CA LEU A 5 -1.54 14.64 -14.81
C LEU A 5 -0.83 13.40 -14.21
N ARG A 6 0.50 13.32 -14.37
CA ARG A 6 1.34 12.20 -13.93
C ARG A 6 1.43 12.10 -12.40
N LYS A 7 1.33 13.22 -11.68
CA LYS A 7 1.28 13.24 -10.21
C LYS A 7 -0.07 12.76 -9.65
N TYR A 8 -1.18 12.98 -10.38
CA TYR A 8 -2.53 12.62 -9.91
C TYR A 8 -2.87 11.12 -10.06
N SER A 9 -2.37 10.46 -11.10
CA SER A 9 -2.60 9.02 -11.29
C SER A 9 -1.99 8.18 -10.16
N ARG A 10 -0.87 8.63 -9.59
CA ARG A 10 -0.16 7.92 -8.52
C ARG A 10 -0.93 7.89 -7.19
N GLN A 11 -1.68 8.95 -6.88
CA GLN A 11 -2.50 9.03 -5.67
C GLN A 11 -3.75 8.13 -5.76
N THR A 12 -4.33 8.02 -6.97
CA THR A 12 -5.50 7.15 -7.21
C THR A 12 -5.11 5.68 -7.13
N ASN A 13 -4.00 5.29 -7.76
CA ASN A 13 -3.49 3.92 -7.69
C ASN A 13 -3.17 3.49 -6.25
N PHE A 14 -2.58 4.37 -5.42
CA PHE A 14 -2.30 4.05 -4.02
C PHE A 14 -3.59 3.74 -3.24
N ARG A 15 -4.66 4.50 -3.48
CA ARG A 15 -5.95 4.32 -2.81
C ARG A 15 -6.68 3.06 -3.28
N LEU A 16 -6.58 2.70 -4.56
CA LEU A 16 -7.07 1.41 -5.07
C LEU A 16 -6.31 0.24 -4.47
N VAL A 17 -4.97 0.30 -4.44
CA VAL A 17 -4.14 -0.75 -3.86
C VAL A 17 -4.42 -0.90 -2.36
N ALA A 18 -4.51 0.22 -1.62
CA ALA A 18 -4.86 0.18 -0.20
C ALA A 18 -6.25 -0.43 0.04
N GLY A 19 -7.27 -0.05 -0.75
CA GLY A 19 -8.60 -0.63 -0.66
C GLY A 19 -8.62 -2.13 -0.97
N PHE A 20 -7.88 -2.55 -2.00
CA PHE A 20 -7.75 -3.96 -2.38
C PHE A 20 -7.04 -4.78 -1.30
N VAL A 21 -5.97 -4.26 -0.70
CA VAL A 21 -5.26 -4.92 0.42
C VAL A 21 -6.16 -5.08 1.63
N ILE A 22 -6.92 -4.05 2.01
CA ILE A 22 -7.88 -4.14 3.13
C ILE A 22 -8.94 -5.20 2.85
N LEU A 23 -9.50 -5.21 1.63
CA LEU A 23 -10.52 -6.17 1.25
C LEU A 23 -9.97 -7.60 1.24
N LEU A 24 -8.75 -7.82 0.73
CA LEU A 24 -8.06 -9.10 0.81
C LEU A 24 -7.80 -9.54 2.25
N PHE A 25 -7.42 -8.63 3.14
CA PHE A 25 -7.20 -8.94 4.55
C PHE A 25 -8.50 -9.36 5.25
N ILE A 26 -9.59 -8.65 5.01
CA ILE A 26 -10.87 -8.92 5.68
C ILE A 26 -11.56 -10.15 5.06
N VAL A 27 -11.66 -10.19 3.74
CA VAL A 27 -12.36 -11.27 3.03
C VAL A 27 -11.50 -12.52 2.94
N GLY A 28 -10.20 -12.39 2.65
CA GLY A 28 -9.29 -13.53 2.53
C GLY A 28 -9.09 -14.23 3.88
N ASP A 29 -8.65 -13.50 4.90
CA ASP A 29 -8.39 -14.08 6.23
C ASP A 29 -9.71 -14.51 6.91
N GLY A 30 -10.80 -13.76 6.69
CA GLY A 30 -12.14 -14.12 7.18
C GLY A 30 -12.70 -15.41 6.58
N LEU A 31 -12.50 -15.63 5.27
CA LEU A 31 -12.92 -16.86 4.61
C LEU A 31 -12.05 -18.05 5.03
N ILE A 32 -10.74 -17.84 5.18
CA ILE A 32 -9.80 -18.86 5.68
C ILE A 32 -10.14 -19.28 7.12
N TYR A 33 -10.52 -18.31 7.97
CA TYR A 33 -10.92 -18.57 9.35
C TYR A 33 -12.14 -19.51 9.44
N ILE A 34 -13.12 -19.32 8.54
CA ILE A 34 -14.34 -20.14 8.49
C ILE A 34 -14.06 -21.54 7.92
N PHE A 35 -13.24 -21.66 6.87
CA PHE A 35 -13.10 -22.92 6.15
C PHE A 35 -11.98 -23.86 6.67
N ILE A 36 -10.86 -23.33 7.16
CA ILE A 36 -9.64 -24.13 7.42
C ILE A 36 -9.23 -24.12 8.91
N GLY A 37 -9.79 -23.21 9.70
CA GLY A 37 -9.52 -23.11 11.15
C GLY A 37 -8.31 -22.24 11.51
N LYS A 38 -8.12 -21.98 12.82
CA LYS A 38 -7.20 -20.96 13.36
C LYS A 38 -5.76 -21.02 12.82
N GLY A 39 -5.26 -22.21 12.43
CA GLY A 39 -3.90 -22.38 11.92
C GLY A 39 -3.67 -21.72 10.55
N ALA A 40 -4.66 -21.72 9.66
CA ALA A 40 -4.50 -21.14 8.34
C ALA A 40 -4.67 -19.61 8.32
N ALA A 41 -5.46 -19.05 9.24
CA ALA A 41 -5.54 -17.61 9.44
C ALA A 41 -4.16 -17.03 9.83
N LEU A 42 -3.39 -17.74 10.67
CA LEU A 42 -2.03 -17.33 11.04
C LEU A 42 -1.08 -17.31 9.83
N MET A 43 -1.18 -18.30 8.93
CA MET A 43 -0.37 -18.30 7.69
C MET A 43 -0.80 -17.19 6.71
N GLY A 44 -2.11 -16.92 6.59
CA GLY A 44 -2.64 -15.81 5.81
C GLY A 44 -2.10 -14.46 6.29
N LEU A 45 -2.13 -14.25 7.61
CA LEU A 45 -1.62 -13.05 8.26
C LEU A 45 -0.12 -12.85 7.99
N VAL A 46 0.69 -13.89 8.11
CA VAL A 46 2.14 -13.82 7.85
C VAL A 46 2.43 -13.50 6.38
N CYS A 47 1.70 -14.14 5.45
CA CYS A 47 1.86 -13.90 4.02
C CYS A 47 1.52 -12.45 3.65
N LEU A 48 0.43 -11.92 4.20
CA LEU A 48 0.02 -10.55 3.99
C LEU A 48 1.03 -9.54 4.56
N ILE A 49 1.59 -9.80 5.75
CA ILE A 49 2.63 -8.96 6.35
C ILE A 49 3.91 -8.98 5.48
N SER A 50 4.30 -10.14 4.96
CA SER A 50 5.46 -10.28 4.08
C SER A 50 5.34 -9.46 2.79
N VAL A 51 4.13 -9.32 2.23
CA VAL A 51 3.88 -8.48 1.04
C VAL A 51 3.71 -7.01 1.41
N LEU A 52 3.16 -6.72 2.59
CA LEU A 52 2.99 -5.36 3.07
C LEU A 52 4.33 -4.68 3.36
N LEU A 53 5.34 -5.44 3.81
CA LEU A 53 6.68 -4.92 4.12
C LEU A 53 7.39 -4.26 2.91
N PRO A 54 7.54 -4.90 1.74
CA PRO A 54 8.13 -4.27 0.56
C PRO A 54 7.25 -3.14 0.01
N LEU A 55 5.92 -3.27 0.05
CA LEU A 55 5.00 -2.18 -0.33
C LEU A 55 5.24 -0.93 0.49
N LEU A 56 5.37 -1.08 1.81
CA LEU A 56 5.61 0.02 2.73
C LEU A 56 6.98 0.64 2.47
N LEU A 57 8.02 -0.17 2.20
CA LEU A 57 9.35 0.32 1.81
C LEU A 57 9.32 1.19 0.55
N ILE A 58 8.57 0.79 -0.47
CA ILE A 58 8.44 1.54 -1.73
C ILE A 58 7.75 2.88 -1.47
N VAL A 59 6.64 2.86 -0.73
CA VAL A 59 5.89 4.08 -0.40
C VAL A 59 6.75 5.04 0.42
N LEU A 60 7.47 4.52 1.42
CA LEU A 60 8.37 5.29 2.25
C LEU A 60 9.49 5.92 1.42
N SER A 61 10.10 5.16 0.52
CA SER A 61 11.15 5.67 -0.37
C SER A 61 10.64 6.79 -1.26
N LEU A 62 9.47 6.63 -1.88
CA LEU A 62 8.92 7.69 -2.73
C LEU A 62 8.42 8.89 -1.93
N TRP A 63 7.97 8.71 -0.69
CA TRP A 63 7.64 9.81 0.20
C TRP A 63 8.90 10.59 0.62
N LEU A 64 10.01 9.89 0.91
CA LEU A 64 11.31 10.50 1.20
C LEU A 64 11.79 11.36 0.02
N ILE A 65 11.70 10.83 -1.19
CA ILE A 65 12.09 11.56 -2.41
C ILE A 65 11.21 12.79 -2.62
N ASP A 66 9.89 12.67 -2.43
CA ASP A 66 8.96 13.81 -2.54
C ASP A 66 9.24 14.88 -1.48
N TRP A 67 9.54 14.47 -0.24
CA TRP A 67 9.89 15.38 0.84
C TRP A 67 11.17 16.16 0.57
N ILE A 68 12.22 15.50 0.06
CA ILE A 68 13.48 16.14 -0.33
C ILE A 68 13.26 17.08 -1.53
N ALA A 69 12.53 16.63 -2.56
CA ALA A 69 12.23 17.45 -3.73
C ALA A 69 11.40 18.69 -3.37
N LYS A 70 10.45 18.56 -2.43
CA LYS A 70 9.63 19.67 -1.95
C LYS A 70 10.44 20.69 -1.15
N ARG A 71 11.40 20.24 -0.33
CA ARG A 71 12.34 21.17 0.34
C ARG A 71 13.16 21.98 -0.66
N ASN A 72 13.60 21.36 -1.76
CA ASN A 72 14.39 22.05 -2.78
C ASN A 72 13.56 23.01 -3.67
N ASN A 73 12.25 22.77 -3.80
CA ASN A 73 11.34 23.61 -4.57
C ASN A 73 10.69 24.76 -3.74
N GLN A 74 10.90 24.81 -2.43
CA GLN A 74 10.43 25.89 -1.55
C GLN A 74 11.56 26.86 -1.11
N GLY A 75 12.71 26.78 -1.79
CA GLY A 75 13.86 27.66 -1.55
C GLY A 75 14.40 28.25 -2.85
N ILE A 76 13.57 29.07 -3.54
CA ILE A 76 13.90 30.39 -4.12
C ILE A 76 12.65 31.25 -3.98
#